data_AF-A0A1Q9JGN9-F1
#
_entry.id   AF-A0A1Q9JGN9-F1
#
_cell.length_a   1.000
_cell.length_b   1.000
_cell.length_c   1.000
_cell.angle_alpha   90.00
_cell.angle_beta   90.00
_cell.angle_gamma   90.00
#
_symmetry.space_group_name_H-M   'P 1'
#
loop_
_entity.id
_entity.type
_entity.pdbx_description
1 polymer ?
#
loop_
_entity_poly.entity_id
_entity_poly.type
_entity_poly.pdbx_seq_one_letter_code
_entity_poly.pdbx_strand_id
1 'polypeptide(L)'
;MEMLAKKWNFSKGEYEDYDLPEGASTFSKDMDEIVSCARCGKQLSFGYTYTSRQIQTQGGFGYGVCEKCYEKEWKEEWKEMERRKERR
;
A
#
# COMPACT_ATOMS: atom_id res chain seq x y z
N MET A 1 -16.01 -13.52 -1.57
CA MET A 1 -14.82 -13.52 -2.44
C MET A 1 -13.75 -12.78 -1.68
N GLU A 2 -12.82 -13.49 -1.05
CA GLU A 2 -11.72 -12.86 -0.31
C GLU A 2 -10.83 -12.14 -1.32
N MET A 3 -10.76 -10.81 -1.21
CA MET A 3 -9.82 -10.03 -2.01
C MET A 3 -8.44 -10.16 -1.37
N LEU A 4 -7.72 -11.22 -1.75
CA LEU A 4 -6.35 -11.46 -1.30
C LEU A 4 -5.45 -10.34 -1.81
N ALA A 5 -5.00 -9.49 -0.89
CA ALA A 5 -3.99 -8.49 -1.18
C ALA A 5 -2.60 -9.09 -1.07
N LYS A 6 -1.68 -8.48 -1.80
CA LYS A 6 -0.27 -8.81 -1.75
C LYS A 6 0.52 -7.57 -1.37
N LYS A 7 1.53 -7.77 -0.54
CA LYS A 7 2.45 -6.72 -0.14
C LYS A 7 3.84 -6.99 -0.69
N TRP A 8 4.38 -6.03 -1.42
CA TRP A 8 5.76 -6.09 -1.91
C TRP A 8 6.75 -5.93 -0.76
N ASN A 9 7.63 -6.92 -0.61
CA ASN A 9 8.74 -6.89 0.33
C ASN A 9 10.01 -6.43 -0.40
N PHE A 10 10.40 -5.16 -0.24
CA PHE A 10 11.57 -4.60 -0.93
C PHE A 10 12.86 -5.37 -0.66
N SER A 11 13.06 -5.88 0.56
CA SER A 11 14.29 -6.60 0.93
C SER A 11 14.38 -7.99 0.30
N LYS A 12 13.27 -8.71 0.16
CA LYS A 12 13.24 -10.01 -0.53
C LYS A 12 13.07 -9.89 -2.04
N GLY A 13 12.43 -8.82 -2.51
CA GLY A 13 12.05 -8.67 -3.91
C GLY A 13 10.88 -9.58 -4.31
N GLU A 14 9.98 -9.88 -3.37
CA GLU A 14 8.87 -10.81 -3.56
C GLU A 14 7.58 -10.23 -2.97
N TYR A 15 6.43 -10.72 -3.47
CA TYR A 15 5.13 -10.42 -2.89
C TYR A 15 4.77 -11.43 -1.81
N GLU A 16 4.34 -10.94 -0.67
CA GLU A 16 3.83 -11.75 0.44
C GLU A 16 2.31 -11.53 0.57
N ASP A 17 1.57 -12.56 0.99
CA ASP A 17 0.15 -12.42 1.26
C ASP A 17 -0.07 -11.41 2.40
N TYR A 18 -1.11 -10.59 2.26
CA TYR A 18 -1.36 -9.47 3.16
C TYR A 18 -2.84 -9.36 3.53
N ASP A 19 -3.10 -9.37 4.83
CA ASP A 19 -4.43 -9.14 5.38
C ASP A 19 -4.76 -7.65 5.36
N LEU A 20 -5.80 -7.30 4.61
CA LEU A 20 -6.28 -5.93 4.53
C LEU A 20 -7.18 -5.58 5.71
N PRO A 21 -7.06 -4.34 6.22
CA PRO A 21 -8.10 -3.74 7.04
C PRO A 21 -9.44 -3.70 6.28
N GLU A 22 -10.53 -3.96 6.98
CA GLU A 22 -11.88 -3.83 6.44
C GLU A 22 -12.15 -2.39 5.96
N GLY A 23 -12.80 -2.25 4.81
CA GLY A 23 -13.08 -0.95 4.19
C GLY A 23 -11.90 -0.34 3.40
N ALA A 24 -10.80 -1.08 3.22
CA ALA A 24 -9.75 -0.68 2.29
C ALA A 24 -10.21 -0.86 0.83
N SER A 25 -9.98 0.14 -0.01
CA SER A 25 -10.39 0.12 -1.41
C SER A 25 -9.24 0.55 -2.34
N THR A 26 -9.25 0.02 -3.57
CA THR A 26 -8.38 0.46 -4.68
C THR A 26 -9.05 1.54 -5.53
N PHE A 27 -10.37 1.70 -5.41
CA PHE A 27 -11.16 2.58 -6.26
C PHE A 27 -12.43 3.05 -5.55
N SER A 28 -12.74 4.34 -5.69
CA SER A 28 -14.06 4.88 -5.38
C SER A 28 -14.50 5.83 -6.48
N LYS A 29 -15.83 5.91 -6.67
CA LYS A 29 -16.47 6.93 -7.52
C LYS A 29 -16.73 8.24 -6.76
N ASP A 30 -16.71 8.19 -5.43
CA ASP A 30 -16.95 9.32 -4.53
C ASP A 30 -15.69 9.62 -3.73
N MET A 31 -15.13 10.80 -3.92
CA MET A 31 -13.88 11.20 -3.26
C MET A 31 -14.07 11.51 -1.77
N ASP A 32 -15.31 11.72 -1.34
CA ASP A 32 -15.68 11.93 0.06
C ASP A 32 -16.03 10.63 0.79
N GLU A 33 -16.08 9.49 0.08
CA GLU A 33 -16.32 8.18 0.67
C GLU A 33 -15.23 7.87 1.72
N ILE A 34 -15.68 7.54 2.94
CA ILE A 34 -14.77 7.15 4.02
C ILE A 34 -14.27 5.73 3.76
N VAL A 35 -12.95 5.61 3.57
CA VAL A 35 -12.26 4.34 3.38
C VAL A 35 -11.22 4.12 4.46
N SER A 36 -10.81 2.87 4.66
CA SER A 36 -9.72 2.53 5.56
C SER A 36 -8.39 2.54 4.82
N CYS A 37 -7.37 3.17 5.41
CA CYS A 37 -5.99 3.04 4.96
C CYS A 37 -5.59 1.56 4.96
N ALA A 38 -5.18 1.03 3.80
CA ALA A 38 -4.82 -0.37 3.65
C ALA A 38 -3.64 -0.83 4.53
N ARG A 39 -2.83 0.10 5.05
CA ARG A 39 -1.67 -0.21 5.88
C ARG A 39 -1.94 -0.13 7.39
N CYS A 40 -2.69 0.87 7.84
CA CYS A 40 -2.87 1.12 9.28
C CYS A 40 -4.32 1.14 9.75
N GLY A 41 -5.29 0.96 8.85
CA GLY A 41 -6.72 0.96 9.18
C GLY A 41 -7.30 2.33 9.53
N LYS A 42 -6.50 3.42 9.51
CA LYS A 42 -7.02 4.78 9.74
C LYS A 42 -8.10 5.10 8.71
N GLN A 43 -9.25 5.58 9.15
CA GLN A 43 -10.31 6.09 8.29
C GLN A 43 -9.98 7.49 7.77
N LEU A 44 -10.21 7.72 6.49
CA LEU A 44 -10.06 8.99 5.78
C LEU A 44 -10.91 8.98 4.52
N SER A 45 -11.24 10.14 3.95
CA SER A 45 -11.92 10.14 2.66
C SER A 45 -10.99 9.63 1.56
N PHE A 46 -11.56 8.94 0.58
CA PHE A 46 -10.82 8.32 -0.51
C PHE A 46 -9.94 9.32 -1.25
N GLY A 47 -10.39 10.58 -1.40
CA GLY A 47 -9.63 11.65 -2.02
C GLY A 47 -8.36 12.09 -1.29
N TYR A 48 -8.21 11.75 0.00
CA TYR A 48 -6.96 11.97 0.76
C TYR A 48 -6.06 10.73 0.81
N THR A 49 -6.41 9.67 0.07
CA THR A 49 -5.56 8.49 -0.05
C THR A 49 -4.55 8.64 -1.19
N TYR A 50 -3.44 7.93 -1.05
CA TYR A 50 -2.42 7.76 -2.07
C TYR A 50 -2.42 6.30 -2.53
N THR A 51 -2.14 6.06 -3.81
CA THR A 51 -1.97 4.70 -4.32
C THR A 51 -0.74 4.05 -3.70
N SER A 52 -0.92 2.97 -2.94
CA SER A 52 0.17 2.22 -2.33
C SER A 52 1.12 1.67 -3.38
N ARG A 53 2.42 1.74 -3.07
CA ARG A 53 3.51 1.15 -3.84
C ARG A 53 3.77 -0.30 -3.42
N GLN A 54 3.38 -0.66 -2.20
CA GLN A 54 3.59 -1.98 -1.63
C GLN A 54 2.36 -2.88 -1.68
N ILE A 55 1.19 -2.36 -1.30
CA ILE A 55 -0.03 -3.13 -1.06
C ILE A 55 -0.90 -3.07 -2.31
N GLN A 56 -1.04 -4.19 -2.99
CA GLN A 56 -1.70 -4.28 -4.29
C GLN A 56 -2.64 -5.48 -4.32
N THR A 57 -3.62 -5.43 -5.21
CA THR A 57 -4.39 -6.62 -5.59
C THR A 57 -3.50 -7.61 -6.34
N GLN A 58 -3.96 -8.84 -6.53
CA GLN A 58 -3.28 -9.81 -7.39
C GLN A 58 -3.10 -9.31 -8.83
N GLY A 59 -3.96 -8.39 -9.30
CA GLY A 59 -3.86 -7.76 -10.61
C GLY A 59 -2.93 -6.54 -10.68
N GLY A 60 -2.25 -6.19 -9.58
CA GLY A 60 -1.32 -5.05 -9.52
C GLY A 60 -1.96 -3.70 -9.26
N PHE A 61 -3.26 -3.64 -8.94
CA PHE A 61 -3.91 -2.39 -8.54
C PHE A 61 -3.57 -2.04 -7.09
N GLY A 62 -2.93 -0.89 -6.87
CA GLY A 62 -2.56 -0.41 -5.54
C GLY A 62 -3.76 0.03 -4.71
N TYR A 63 -3.76 -0.33 -3.43
CA TYR A 63 -4.78 0.10 -2.48
C TYR A 63 -4.53 1.53 -1.98
N GLY A 64 -5.59 2.21 -1.55
CA GLY A 64 -5.50 3.52 -0.91
C GLY A 64 -4.81 3.44 0.46
N VAL A 65 -3.77 4.25 0.65
CA VAL A 65 -3.08 4.43 1.94
C VAL A 65 -3.04 5.91 2.32
N CYS A 66 -3.00 6.21 3.61
CA CYS A 66 -2.84 7.59 4.06
C CYS A 66 -1.41 8.11 3.77
N GLU A 67 -1.26 9.44 3.69
CA GLU A 67 0.02 10.13 3.45
C GLU A 67 1.18 9.59 4.28
N LYS A 68 0.99 9.47 5.60
CA LYS A 68 2.02 8.95 6.52
C LYS A 68 2.47 7.53 6.18
N CYS A 69 1.55 6.69 5.71
CA CYS A 69 1.86 5.32 5.30
C CYS A 69 2.58 5.32 3.94
N TYR A 70 2.15 6.18 3.01
CA TYR A 70 2.80 6.33 1.72
C TYR A 70 4.25 6.81 1.84
N GLU A 71 4.53 7.82 2.68
CA GLU A 71 5.89 8.24 2.98
C GLU A 71 6.75 7.13 3.57
N LYS A 72 6.15 6.27 4.41
CA LYS A 72 6.85 5.14 5.00
C LYS A 72 7.21 4.10 3.95
N GLU A 73 6.33 3.83 2.99
CA GLU A 73 6.63 2.96 1.85
C GLU A 73 7.80 3.52 1.02
N TRP A 74 7.82 4.82 0.74
CA TRP A 74 8.92 5.51 0.06
C TRP A 74 10.25 5.36 0.79
N LYS A 75 10.27 5.61 2.10
CA LYS A 75 11.48 5.47 2.93
C LYS A 75 12.00 4.04 2.93
N GLU A 76 11.12 3.04 2.98
CA GLU A 76 11.49 1.63 2.93
C GLU A 76 12.09 1.25 1.57
N GLU A 77 11.50 1.72 0.47
CA GLU A 77 12.03 1.54 -0.89
C GLU A 77 13.42 2.15 -1.05
N TRP A 78 13.57 3.42 -0.67
CA TRP A 78 14.84 4.15 -0.79
C TRP A 78 15.95 3.50 0.00
N LYS A 79 15.68 3.14 1.26
CA LYS A 79 16.66 2.48 2.12
C LYS A 79 17.17 1.18 1.51
N GLU A 80 16.28 0.39 0.91
CA GLU A 80 16.70 -0.85 0.25
C GLU A 80 17.43 -0.59 -1.07
N MET A 81 17.04 0.42 -1.85
CA MET A 81 17.79 0.83 -3.05
C MET A 81 19.22 1.27 -2.71
N GLU A 82 19.40 2.06 -1.64
CA GLU A 82 20.72 2.48 -1.15
C GLU A 82 21.56 1.28 -0.72
N ARG A 83 20.99 0.38 0.08
CA ARG A 83 21.66 -0.87 0.49
C ARG A 83 22.11 -1.72 -0.70
N ARG A 84 21.31 -1.79 -1.77
CA ARG A 84 21.66 -2.51 -3.00
C ARG A 84 22.78 -1.84 -3.79
N LYS A 85 22.91 -0.51 -3.70
CA LYS A 85 24.04 0.22 -4.29
C LYS A 85 25.34 -0.03 -3.54
N GLU A 86 25.32 -0.06 -2.21
CA GLU A 86 26.50 -0.36 -1.39
C GLU A 86 27.03 -1.79 -1.59
N ARG A 87 26.17 -2.71 -2.02
CA ARG A 87 26.51 -4.12 -2.30
C ARG A 87 27.03 -4.37 -3.72
N ARG A 88 26.99 -3.37 -4.59
CA ARG A 88 27.49 -3.43 -5.97
C ARG A 88 28.88 -2.83 -6.05
#